data_AF-A0A2N3T2I9-F1
#
_entry.id   AF-A0A2N3T2I9-F1
#
_cell.length_a   1.000
_cell.length_b   1.000
_cell.length_c   1.000
_cell.angle_alpha   90.00
_cell.angle_beta   90.00
_cell.angle_gamma   90.00
#
_symmetry.space_group_name_H-M   'P 1'
#
loop_
_entity.id
_entity.type
_entity.pdbx_description
1 polymer ?
#
loop_
_entity_poly.entity_id
_entity_poly.type
_entity_poly.pdbx_seq_one_letter_code
_entity_poly.pdbx_strand_id
1 'polypeptide(L)'
;MKYEPLVSDTYFHIYNRGNNKEDIFKEERNYKYFLSLLDKYCNDICEVYAYCLLKNHFHLVIKTNTDVEGRLISQKFSNMFNTYVKAINKVYDRNGSLFKDRFLRKKIDNEVYLKQLIIYVHLNPEHHRMALDFREYPFSSYQSFLSSKHSRLSREFILSLFGGISNFEYVHLNKKVKIEKRYTLE
;
A
#
# COMPACT_ATOMS: atom_id res chain seq x y z
N MET A 1 -20.13 4.20 2.00
CA MET A 1 -18.90 5.00 2.19
C MET A 1 -18.89 6.09 1.11
N LYS A 2 -18.75 7.37 1.47
CA LYS A 2 -18.77 8.48 0.50
C LYS A 2 -17.51 8.37 -0.38
N TYR A 3 -17.66 8.42 -1.70
CA TYR A 3 -16.54 8.33 -2.64
C TYR A 3 -15.65 9.57 -2.50
N GLU A 4 -14.48 9.43 -1.86
CA GLU A 4 -13.55 10.54 -1.65
C GLU A 4 -12.67 10.71 -2.89
N PRO A 5 -12.82 11.74 -3.74
CA PRO A 5 -12.08 11.84 -4.99
C PRO A 5 -10.55 11.87 -4.74
N LEU A 6 -9.79 11.16 -5.57
CA LEU A 6 -8.35 11.40 -5.64
C LEU A 6 -8.14 12.77 -6.27
N VAL A 7 -7.23 13.55 -5.70
CA VAL A 7 -6.86 14.90 -6.16
C VAL A 7 -5.34 15.01 -6.18
N SER A 8 -4.80 15.99 -6.90
CA SER A 8 -3.36 16.25 -6.97
C SER A 8 -2.77 16.65 -5.61
N ASP A 9 -1.45 16.52 -5.50
CA ASP A 9 -0.64 16.96 -4.36
C ASP A 9 -1.12 16.48 -2.97
N THR A 10 -1.73 15.30 -2.91
CA THR A 10 -2.43 14.83 -1.71
C THR A 10 -1.98 13.44 -1.30
N TYR A 11 -1.86 13.25 0.01
CA TYR A 11 -1.52 11.98 0.62
C TYR A 11 -2.77 11.10 0.73
N PHE A 12 -2.65 9.83 0.33
CA PHE A 12 -3.74 8.87 0.43
C PHE A 12 -3.27 7.52 0.96
N HIS A 13 -4.13 6.92 1.78
CA HIS A 13 -4.13 5.48 2.03
C HIS A 13 -4.99 4.81 0.97
N ILE A 14 -4.42 3.98 0.11
CA ILE A 14 -5.15 3.17 -0.88
C ILE A 14 -5.13 1.71 -0.43
N TYR A 15 -6.28 1.06 -0.43
CA TYR A 15 -6.39 -0.32 0.03
C TYR A 15 -7.56 -1.06 -0.60
N ASN A 16 -7.44 -2.38 -0.65
CA ASN A 16 -8.54 -3.26 -1.03
C ASN A 16 -8.30 -4.66 -0.48
N ARG A 17 -9.35 -5.49 -0.49
CA ARG A 17 -9.36 -6.87 -0.02
C ARG A 17 -9.99 -7.81 -1.03
N GLY A 18 -9.66 -9.08 -0.92
CA GLY A 18 -10.21 -10.15 -1.74
C GLY A 18 -11.72 -10.24 -1.55
N ASN A 19 -12.42 -10.49 -2.65
CA ASN A 19 -13.83 -10.80 -2.62
C ASN A 19 -14.05 -12.06 -1.76
N ASN A 20 -15.07 -12.07 -0.90
CA ASN A 20 -15.28 -13.18 0.04
C ASN A 20 -14.06 -13.56 0.91
N LYS A 21 -13.15 -12.59 1.18
CA LYS A 21 -11.88 -12.80 1.91
C LYS A 21 -10.90 -13.74 1.22
N GLU A 22 -11.07 -13.98 -0.08
CA GLU A 22 -10.18 -14.85 -0.84
C GLU A 22 -8.76 -14.27 -0.98
N ASP A 23 -7.82 -15.16 -1.30
CA ASP A 23 -6.44 -14.77 -1.53
C ASP A 23 -6.29 -13.99 -2.85
N ILE A 24 -5.84 -12.74 -2.75
CA ILE A 24 -5.45 -11.90 -3.89
C ILE A 24 -4.08 -12.32 -4.42
N PHE A 25 -3.21 -12.77 -3.52
CA PHE A 25 -1.87 -13.23 -3.84
C PHE A 25 -1.76 -14.70 -3.44
N LYS A 26 -1.83 -15.59 -4.43
CA LYS A 26 -1.82 -17.04 -4.22
C LYS A 26 -0.41 -17.58 -4.07
N GLU A 27 0.58 -16.92 -4.68
CA GLU A 27 1.99 -17.30 -4.63
C GLU A 27 2.92 -16.08 -4.84
N GLU A 28 4.21 -16.25 -4.58
CA GLU A 28 5.21 -15.18 -4.59
C GLU A 28 5.23 -14.35 -5.89
N ARG A 29 5.12 -15.00 -7.07
CA ARG A 29 5.13 -14.27 -8.35
C ARG A 29 3.96 -13.29 -8.49
N ASN A 30 2.85 -13.52 -7.77
CA ASN A 30 1.70 -12.60 -7.79
C ASN A 30 2.02 -11.28 -7.10
N TYR A 31 2.73 -11.31 -5.98
CA TYR A 31 3.19 -10.11 -5.27
C TYR A 31 4.13 -9.28 -6.14
N LYS A 32 5.13 -9.94 -6.74
CA LYS A 32 6.09 -9.29 -7.65
C LYS A 32 5.39 -8.68 -8.86
N TYR A 33 4.42 -9.40 -9.44
CA TYR A 33 3.64 -8.89 -10.55
C TYR A 33 2.81 -7.66 -10.16
N PHE A 34 2.13 -7.68 -9.01
CA PHE A 34 1.39 -6.52 -8.50
C PHE A 34 2.28 -5.28 -8.35
N LEU A 35 3.46 -5.42 -7.75
CA LEU A 35 4.42 -4.31 -7.60
C LEU A 35 4.93 -3.82 -8.96
N SER A 36 5.15 -4.71 -9.92
CA SER A 36 5.52 -4.32 -11.29
C SER A 36 4.42 -3.52 -12.00
N LEU A 37 3.15 -3.85 -11.73
CA LEU A 37 2.02 -3.10 -12.26
C LEU A 37 1.88 -1.74 -11.57
N LEU A 38 2.12 -1.66 -10.26
CA LEU A 38 2.16 -0.40 -9.53
C LEU A 38 3.21 0.55 -10.14
N ASP A 39 4.43 0.05 -10.39
CA ASP A 39 5.47 0.82 -11.07
C ASP A 39 5.04 1.24 -12.49
N LYS A 40 4.52 0.29 -13.29
CA LYS A 40 4.09 0.55 -14.67
C LYS A 40 2.99 1.60 -14.79
N TYR A 41 1.98 1.57 -13.91
CA TYR A 41 0.78 2.38 -14.06
C TYR A 41 0.78 3.65 -13.21
N CYS A 42 1.50 3.67 -12.09
CA CYS A 42 1.35 4.72 -11.09
C CYS A 42 2.59 5.61 -10.93
N ASN A 43 3.75 5.25 -11.48
CA ASN A 43 4.99 6.01 -11.30
C ASN A 43 4.94 7.44 -11.86
N ASP A 44 4.07 7.73 -12.85
CA ASP A 44 3.90 9.08 -13.41
C ASP A 44 2.86 9.94 -12.68
N ILE A 45 2.04 9.34 -11.80
CA ILE A 45 0.91 10.02 -11.15
C ILE A 45 1.05 10.14 -9.63
N CYS A 46 1.91 9.36 -9.00
CA CYS A 46 2.14 9.41 -7.56
C CYS A 46 3.48 8.82 -7.15
N GLU A 47 3.94 9.26 -5.99
CA GLU A 47 5.01 8.63 -5.24
C GLU A 47 4.45 7.57 -4.28
N VAL A 48 5.19 6.48 -4.09
CA VAL A 48 4.85 5.44 -3.10
C VAL A 48 5.70 5.63 -1.86
N TYR A 49 5.04 5.77 -0.70
CA TYR A 49 5.68 6.03 0.58
C TYR A 49 5.76 4.80 1.47
N ALA A 50 4.79 3.91 1.40
CA ALA A 50 4.86 2.61 2.07
C ALA A 50 3.87 1.65 1.43
N TYR A 51 4.09 0.35 1.59
CA TYR A 51 3.15 -0.68 1.24
C TYR A 51 3.27 -1.90 2.16
N CYS A 52 2.17 -2.65 2.24
CA CYS A 52 2.17 -4.02 2.72
C CYS A 52 1.14 -4.83 1.94
N LEU A 53 1.59 -5.91 1.31
CA LEU A 53 0.76 -6.83 0.56
C LEU A 53 0.56 -8.09 1.40
N LEU A 54 -0.65 -8.30 1.91
CA LEU A 54 -1.05 -9.50 2.66
C LEU A 54 -1.83 -10.43 1.74
N LYS A 55 -1.93 -11.71 2.10
CA LYS A 55 -2.50 -12.75 1.22
C LYS A 55 -3.86 -12.37 0.61
N ASN A 56 -4.75 -11.79 1.41
CA ASN A 56 -6.12 -11.46 1.03
C ASN A 56 -6.43 -9.94 1.03
N HIS A 57 -5.45 -9.05 1.19
CA HIS A 57 -5.63 -7.60 1.10
C HIS A 57 -4.29 -6.85 0.99
N PHE A 58 -4.33 -5.57 0.66
CA PHE A 58 -3.13 -4.74 0.58
C PHE A 58 -3.36 -3.33 1.11
N HIS A 59 -2.28 -2.68 1.48
CA HIS A 59 -2.22 -1.28 1.88
C HIS A 59 -1.11 -0.57 1.10
N LEU A 60 -1.42 0.59 0.53
CA LEU A 60 -0.48 1.51 -0.10
C LEU A 60 -0.63 2.89 0.56
N VAL A 61 0.49 3.52 0.91
CA VAL A 61 0.56 4.93 1.30
C VAL A 61 1.21 5.66 0.15
N ILE A 62 0.52 6.64 -0.42
CA ILE A 62 1.00 7.39 -1.59
C ILE A 62 0.88 8.89 -1.38
N LYS A 63 1.63 9.66 -2.18
CA LYS A 63 1.36 11.07 -2.44
C LYS A 63 1.14 11.25 -3.94
N THR A 64 0.02 11.83 -4.32
CA THR A 64 -0.25 12.15 -5.73
C THR A 64 0.63 13.31 -6.18
N ASN A 65 1.09 13.26 -7.43
CA ASN A 65 1.95 14.31 -8.00
C ASN A 65 1.17 15.63 -8.15
N THR A 66 1.89 16.73 -8.25
CA THR A 66 1.31 18.04 -8.61
C THR A 66 0.75 17.99 -10.03
N ASP A 67 -0.28 18.79 -10.29
CA ASP A 67 -0.85 19.00 -11.64
C ASP A 67 -1.37 17.74 -12.37
N VAL A 68 -1.62 16.64 -11.65
CA VAL A 68 -2.27 15.45 -12.21
C VAL A 68 -3.77 15.46 -11.89
N GLU A 69 -4.60 15.38 -12.93
CA GLU A 69 -6.05 15.33 -12.77
C GLU A 69 -6.50 14.11 -11.94
N GLY A 70 -7.37 14.34 -10.97
CA GLY A 70 -7.95 13.29 -10.11
C GLY A 70 -8.60 12.12 -10.87
N ARG A 71 -9.20 12.42 -12.03
CA ARG A 71 -9.78 11.42 -12.93
C ARG A 71 -8.72 10.51 -13.53
N LEU A 72 -7.60 11.07 -13.98
CA LEU A 72 -6.48 10.31 -14.52
C LEU A 72 -5.85 9.41 -13.44
N ILE A 73 -5.65 9.94 -12.23
CA ILE A 73 -5.14 9.16 -11.09
C ILE A 73 -6.05 7.94 -10.84
N SER A 74 -7.36 8.18 -10.73
CA SER A 74 -8.35 7.12 -10.52
C SER A 74 -8.37 6.09 -11.67
N GLN A 75 -8.20 6.55 -12.91
CA GLN A 75 -8.19 5.69 -14.10
C GLN A 75 -6.93 4.80 -14.14
N LYS A 76 -5.74 5.32 -13.81
CA LYS A 76 -4.50 4.54 -13.77
C LYS A 76 -4.56 3.44 -12.71
N PHE A 77 -5.03 3.74 -11.49
CA PHE A 77 -5.27 2.71 -10.48
C PHE A 77 -6.30 1.67 -10.94
N SER A 78 -7.40 2.10 -11.55
CA SER A 78 -8.39 1.18 -12.13
C SER A 78 -7.77 0.25 -13.17
N ASN A 79 -6.96 0.79 -14.08
CA ASN A 79 -6.26 0.01 -15.12
C ASN A 79 -5.27 -1.00 -14.50
N MET A 80 -4.51 -0.57 -13.48
CA MET A 80 -3.59 -1.42 -12.73
C MET A 80 -4.33 -2.62 -12.11
N PHE A 81 -5.39 -2.37 -11.33
CA PHE A 81 -6.14 -3.44 -10.67
C PHE A 81 -6.83 -4.36 -11.68
N ASN A 82 -7.47 -3.81 -12.72
CA ASN A 82 -8.12 -4.62 -13.75
C ASN A 82 -7.12 -5.50 -14.50
N THR A 83 -5.91 -5.00 -14.77
CA THR A 83 -4.84 -5.79 -15.39
C THR A 83 -4.41 -6.94 -14.49
N TYR A 84 -4.23 -6.67 -13.19
CA TYR A 84 -3.92 -7.69 -12.21
C TYR A 84 -5.02 -8.78 -12.14
N VAL A 85 -6.28 -8.39 -11.99
CA VAL A 85 -7.42 -9.34 -11.93
C VAL A 85 -7.48 -10.21 -13.17
N LYS A 86 -7.34 -9.63 -14.37
CA LYS A 86 -7.34 -10.40 -15.63
C LYS A 86 -6.21 -11.44 -15.67
N ALA A 87 -5.01 -11.08 -15.22
CA ALA A 87 -3.89 -12.00 -15.17
C ALA A 87 -4.12 -13.15 -14.19
N ILE A 88 -4.59 -12.85 -12.97
CA ILE A 88 -4.91 -13.86 -11.96
C ILE A 88 -6.04 -14.78 -12.47
N ASN A 89 -7.11 -14.21 -13.04
CA ASN A 89 -8.20 -14.99 -13.59
C ASN A 89 -7.74 -15.96 -14.69
N LYS A 90 -6.89 -15.48 -15.61
CA LYS A 90 -6.31 -16.31 -16.67
C LYS A 90 -5.41 -17.42 -16.12
N VAL A 91 -4.52 -17.11 -15.17
CA VAL A 91 -3.51 -18.05 -14.67
C VAL A 91 -4.12 -19.16 -13.80
N TYR A 92 -5.20 -18.85 -13.07
CA TYR A 92 -5.82 -19.78 -12.13
C TYR A 92 -7.19 -20.30 -12.57
N ASP A 93 -7.53 -20.14 -13.85
CA ASP A 93 -8.83 -20.53 -14.42
C ASP A 93 -10.03 -20.05 -13.58
N ARG A 94 -9.96 -18.77 -13.18
CA ARG A 94 -11.00 -18.11 -12.40
C ARG A 94 -11.79 -17.14 -13.27
N ASN A 95 -13.02 -16.87 -12.84
CA ASN A 95 -13.87 -15.84 -13.43
C ASN A 95 -14.39 -14.89 -12.34
N GLY A 96 -14.88 -13.72 -12.77
CA GLY A 96 -15.47 -12.71 -11.88
C GLY A 96 -14.46 -11.83 -11.15
N SER A 97 -14.95 -11.15 -10.13
CA SER A 97 -14.18 -10.18 -9.34
C SER A 97 -13.22 -10.86 -8.37
N LEU A 98 -11.96 -10.45 -8.38
CA LEU A 98 -10.97 -10.84 -7.37
C LEU A 98 -11.02 -9.95 -6.12
N PHE A 99 -11.21 -8.64 -6.32
CA PHE A 99 -11.38 -7.68 -5.23
C PHE A 99 -12.86 -7.55 -4.86
N LYS A 100 -13.15 -7.27 -3.59
CA LYS A 100 -14.54 -7.15 -3.09
C LYS A 100 -15.32 -6.05 -3.82
N ASP A 101 -14.70 -4.89 -4.00
CA ASP A 101 -15.28 -3.70 -4.62
C ASP A 101 -14.18 -2.87 -5.30
N ARG A 102 -14.53 -1.65 -5.74
CA ARG A 102 -13.55 -0.62 -6.10
C ARG A 102 -12.56 -0.41 -4.95
N PHE A 103 -11.30 -0.12 -5.28
CA PHE A 103 -10.32 0.22 -4.26
C PHE A 103 -10.83 1.38 -3.41
N LEU A 104 -10.61 1.25 -2.11
CA LEU A 104 -10.94 2.29 -1.16
C LEU A 104 -9.74 3.22 -1.06
N ARG A 105 -10.04 4.47 -0.72
CA ARG A 105 -9.01 5.42 -0.33
C ARG A 105 -9.45 6.28 0.81
N LYS A 106 -8.46 6.80 1.53
CA LYS A 106 -8.66 7.76 2.61
C LYS A 106 -7.62 8.86 2.51
N LYS A 107 -8.06 10.10 2.46
CA LYS A 107 -7.16 11.25 2.51
C LYS A 107 -6.42 11.28 3.85
N ILE A 108 -5.14 11.60 3.79
CA ILE A 108 -4.28 11.85 4.94
C ILE A 108 -4.05 13.36 4.97
N ASP A 109 -4.56 14.02 6.01
CA ASP A 109 -4.64 15.47 6.11
C ASP A 109 -3.54 16.10 6.98
N ASN A 110 -2.72 15.27 7.65
CA ASN A 110 -1.63 15.75 8.49
C ASN A 110 -0.48 14.74 8.61
N GLU A 111 0.70 15.25 8.94
CA GLU A 111 1.93 14.47 9.05
C GLU A 111 1.92 13.45 10.19
N VAL A 112 1.28 13.77 11.33
CA VAL A 112 1.15 12.82 12.46
C VAL A 112 0.40 11.58 12.01
N TYR A 113 -0.69 11.76 11.28
CA TYR A 113 -1.46 10.65 10.72
C TYR A 113 -0.64 9.89 9.67
N LEU A 114 0.09 10.58 8.79
CA LEU A 114 0.97 9.93 7.81
C LEU A 114 1.99 9.00 8.49
N LYS A 115 2.70 9.47 9.51
CA LYS A 115 3.69 8.68 10.27
C LYS A 115 3.05 7.47 10.93
N GLN A 116 1.92 7.66 11.61
CA GLN A 116 1.20 6.57 12.26
C GLN A 116 0.75 5.51 11.25
N LEU A 117 0.24 5.93 10.09
CA LEU A 117 -0.20 5.03 9.04
C LEU A 117 0.96 4.22 8.45
N ILE A 118 2.13 4.83 8.23
CA ILE A 118 3.31 4.10 7.75
C ILE A 118 3.70 3.01 8.75
N ILE A 119 3.74 3.32 10.05
CA ILE A 119 4.04 2.31 11.08
C ILE A 119 2.99 1.19 11.04
N TYR A 120 1.70 1.53 11.02
CA TYR A 120 0.63 0.54 10.92
C TYR A 120 0.78 -0.36 9.70
N VAL A 121 0.99 0.22 8.51
CA VAL A 121 1.16 -0.53 7.26
C VAL A 121 2.32 -1.51 7.37
N HIS A 122 3.44 -1.13 8.00
CA HIS A 122 4.55 -2.05 8.20
C HIS A 122 4.28 -3.12 9.26
N LEU A 123 3.47 -2.85 10.29
CA LEU A 123 3.10 -3.81 11.34
C LEU A 123 1.96 -4.77 10.96
N ASN A 124 1.28 -4.53 9.82
CA ASN A 124 0.18 -5.35 9.32
C ASN A 124 0.47 -6.87 9.28
N PRO A 125 1.67 -7.35 8.88
CA PRO A 125 1.98 -8.78 8.90
C PRO A 125 1.84 -9.41 10.29
N GLU A 126 2.22 -8.71 11.36
CA GLU A 126 2.02 -9.19 12.73
C GLU A 126 0.55 -9.10 13.17
N HIS A 127 -0.10 -7.95 12.89
CA HIS A 127 -1.51 -7.74 13.24
C HIS A 127 -2.41 -8.84 12.67
N HIS A 128 -2.14 -9.26 11.42
CA HIS A 128 -2.87 -10.32 10.74
C HIS A 128 -2.26 -11.72 10.91
N ARG A 129 -1.25 -11.89 11.78
CA ARG A 129 -0.57 -13.17 12.07
C ARG A 129 -0.01 -13.86 10.82
N MET A 130 0.43 -13.07 9.84
CA MET A 130 1.14 -13.54 8.64
C MET A 130 2.65 -13.69 8.88
N ALA A 131 3.20 -13.00 9.88
CA ALA A 131 4.56 -13.15 10.36
C ALA A 131 4.61 -12.98 11.88
N LEU A 132 5.54 -13.66 12.55
CA LEU A 132 5.83 -13.44 13.98
C LEU A 132 6.57 -12.12 14.21
N ASP A 133 7.38 -11.72 13.23
CA ASP A 133 8.14 -10.49 13.20
C ASP A 133 7.87 -9.76 11.89
N PHE A 134 7.32 -8.55 11.97
CA PHE A 134 7.00 -7.75 10.78
C PHE A 134 8.25 -7.42 9.95
N ARG A 135 9.43 -7.38 10.59
CA ARG A 135 10.70 -7.04 9.96
C ARG A 135 11.13 -8.09 8.95
N GLU A 136 10.66 -9.33 9.08
CA GLU A 136 11.00 -10.45 8.21
C GLU A 136 10.02 -10.64 7.05
N TYR A 137 8.89 -9.93 7.04
CA TYR A 137 7.86 -10.12 6.03
C TYR A 137 8.27 -9.53 4.66
N PRO A 138 8.43 -10.34 3.61
CA PRO A 138 9.09 -9.92 2.36
C PRO A 138 8.21 -9.02 1.47
N PHE A 139 6.90 -9.01 1.69
CA PHE A 139 5.96 -8.23 0.88
C PHE A 139 5.47 -6.95 1.60
N SER A 140 6.31 -6.43 2.50
CA SER A 140 6.19 -5.11 3.13
C SER A 140 7.36 -4.24 2.70
N SER A 141 7.14 -2.92 2.59
CA SER A 141 8.19 -1.97 2.25
C SER A 141 9.22 -1.74 3.36
N TYR A 142 8.99 -2.23 4.58
CA TYR A 142 9.84 -1.92 5.74
C TYR A 142 11.33 -2.21 5.48
N GLN A 143 11.67 -3.40 4.98
CA GLN A 143 13.06 -3.75 4.68
C GLN A 143 13.69 -2.86 3.60
N SER A 144 12.88 -2.31 2.68
CA SER A 144 13.39 -1.40 1.64
C SER A 144 13.95 -0.11 2.24
N PHE A 145 13.47 0.33 3.41
CA PHE A 145 13.98 1.50 4.12
C PHE A 145 15.35 1.26 4.76
N LEU A 146 15.67 0.00 5.06
CA LEU A 146 16.95 -0.40 5.67
C LEU A 146 17.99 -0.82 4.64
N SER A 147 17.59 -0.93 3.37
CA SER A 147 18.42 -1.42 2.29
C SER A 147 19.06 -0.28 1.50
N SER A 148 20.32 -0.47 1.09
CA SER A 148 21.00 0.42 0.14
C SER A 148 20.62 0.18 -1.32
N LYS A 149 19.88 -0.90 -1.62
CA LYS A 149 19.44 -1.21 -3.00
C LYS A 149 18.54 -0.09 -3.52
N HIS A 150 18.54 0.11 -4.83
CA HIS A 150 17.60 1.03 -5.48
C HIS A 150 16.16 0.63 -5.18
N SER A 151 15.30 1.63 -4.93
CA SER A 151 13.89 1.45 -4.65
C SER A 151 13.11 2.61 -5.27
N ARG A 152 11.86 2.34 -5.65
CA ARG A 152 10.91 3.35 -6.14
C ARG A 152 10.18 4.09 -5.02
N LEU A 153 10.46 3.72 -3.77
CA LEU A 153 9.93 4.40 -2.61
C LEU A 153 10.66 5.74 -2.40
N SER A 154 9.94 6.79 -2.02
CA SER A 154 10.53 8.07 -1.61
C SER A 154 11.14 7.96 -0.21
N ARG A 155 12.19 7.15 -0.08
CA ARG A 155 12.77 6.74 1.21
C ARG A 155 13.39 7.91 1.95
N GLU A 156 14.09 8.77 1.24
CA GLU A 156 14.79 9.92 1.80
C GLU A 156 13.80 10.87 2.48
N PHE A 157 12.67 11.16 1.82
CA PHE A 157 11.59 11.97 2.39
C PHE A 157 10.97 11.30 3.61
N ILE A 158 10.59 10.03 3.52
CA ILE A 158 9.97 9.35 4.65
C ILE A 158 10.95 9.23 5.83
N LEU A 159 12.19 8.83 5.61
CA LEU A 159 13.21 8.77 6.67
C LEU A 159 13.44 10.15 7.31
N SER A 160 13.40 11.24 6.54
CA SER A 160 13.54 12.59 7.10
C SER A 160 12.36 12.98 7.99
N LEU A 161 11.13 12.59 7.64
CA LEU A 161 9.96 12.74 8.51
C LEU A 161 10.18 12.05 9.86
N PHE A 162 10.82 10.88 9.87
CA PHE A 162 11.13 10.16 11.10
C PHE A 162 12.41 10.63 11.79
N GLY A 163 13.14 11.63 11.26
CA GLY A 163 14.41 12.08 11.85
C GLY A 163 15.57 11.09 11.64
N GLY A 164 15.50 10.27 10.58
CA GLY A 164 16.52 9.31 10.19
C GLY A 164 16.16 7.85 10.48
N ILE A 165 17.01 6.95 9.98
CA ILE A 165 16.81 5.49 10.04
C ILE A 165 16.71 4.96 11.48
N SER A 166 17.56 5.44 12.39
CA SER A 166 17.58 4.95 13.78
C SER A 166 16.26 5.22 14.51
N ASN A 167 15.69 6.43 14.33
CA ASN A 167 14.40 6.73 14.96
C ASN A 167 13.24 6.06 14.21
N PHE A 168 13.33 5.90 12.88
CA PHE A 168 12.38 5.10 12.11
C PHE A 168 12.29 3.67 12.68
N GLU A 169 13.40 2.99 12.90
CA GLU A 169 13.43 1.66 13.52
C GLU A 169 12.86 1.67 14.94
N TYR A 170 13.32 2.61 15.78
CA TYR A 170 12.88 2.74 17.16
C TYR A 170 11.36 2.89 17.29
N VAL A 171 10.73 3.78 16.49
CA VAL A 171 9.28 3.99 16.60
C VAL A 171 8.46 2.80 16.09
N HIS A 172 8.96 2.06 15.10
CA HIS A 172 8.31 0.82 14.64
C HIS A 172 8.37 -0.27 15.71
N LEU A 173 9.51 -0.43 16.39
CA LEU A 173 9.69 -1.42 17.46
C LEU A 173 8.85 -1.11 18.71
N ASN A 174 8.61 0.17 19.00
CA ASN A 174 7.76 0.57 20.11
C ASN A 174 6.27 0.22 19.89
N LYS A 175 5.84 -0.06 18.66
CA LYS A 175 4.47 -0.47 18.28
C LYS A 175 3.36 0.42 18.84
N LYS A 176 3.64 1.69 19.17
CA LYS A 176 2.66 2.66 19.69
C LYS A 176 1.83 3.26 18.55
N VAL A 177 1.08 2.43 17.86
CA VAL A 177 0.16 2.86 16.80
C VAL A 177 -1.19 3.23 17.43
N LYS A 178 -1.58 4.50 17.29
CA LYS A 178 -2.93 4.97 17.64
C LYS A 178 -3.65 5.37 16.37
N ILE A 179 -4.09 4.39 15.59
CA ILE A 179 -4.96 4.65 14.44
C ILE A 179 -6.39 4.31 14.85
N GLU A 180 -7.30 5.27 14.69
CA GLU A 180 -8.71 5.00 14.96
C GLU A 180 -9.23 3.92 13.99
N LYS A 181 -10.08 3.00 14.47
CA LYS A 181 -10.62 1.88 13.67
C LYS A 181 -11.21 2.31 12.32
N ARG A 182 -11.74 3.53 12.22
CA ARG A 182 -12.27 4.07 10.95
C ARG A 182 -11.24 4.22 9.82
N TYR A 183 -9.94 4.10 10.12
CA TYR A 183 -8.83 4.19 9.15
C TYR A 183 -8.18 2.81 8.86
N THR A 184 -8.56 1.76 9.58
CA THR A 184 -8.07 0.39 9.37
C THR A 184 -9.11 -0.44 8.61
N LEU A 185 -8.67 -1.45 7.86
CA LEU A 185 -9.54 -2.36 7.10
C LEU A 185 -10.33 -3.35 7.99
N GLU A 186 -10.13 -3.24 9.32
CA GLU A 186 -10.60 -4.13 10.38
C GLU A 186 -11.73 -3.52 11.22
#